data_AF-A0A1I4HNT6-F1
#
_entry.id   AF-A0A1I4HNT6-F1
#
_cell.length_a   1.000
_cell.length_b   1.000
_cell.length_c   1.000
_cell.angle_alpha   90.00
_cell.angle_beta   90.00
_cell.angle_gamma   90.00
#
_symmetry.space_group_name_H-M   'P 1'
#
loop_
_entity.id
_entity.type
_entity.pdbx_description
1 polymer ?
#
loop_
_entity_poly.entity_id
_entity_poly.type
_entity_poly.pdbx_seq_one_letter_code
_entity_poly.pdbx_strand_id
1 'polypeptide(L)'
;MFEQFLLQGSVLSVALMVYACNVMIEAARLNKIDPRGICYAPKIIVHPLSGLFMLAATPCILWPAIYIGLYDGWISGVVAWFILQVVGVLMYLILGIRYCELIGIHFALACIAFPIGYYLSMSSF
;
A
#
# COMPACT_ATOMS: atom_id res chain seq x y z
N MET A 1 20.87 11.67 3.95
CA MET A 1 19.95 10.61 4.44
C MET A 1 18.98 10.34 3.30
N PHE A 2 18.83 9.08 2.88
CA PHE A 2 18.12 8.64 1.64
C PHE A 2 18.94 8.70 0.34
N GLU A 3 20.22 9.02 0.39
CA GLU A 3 21.02 9.18 -0.84
C GLU A 3 21.30 7.81 -1.48
N GLN A 4 21.66 6.81 -0.68
CA GLN A 4 21.96 5.49 -1.19
C GLN A 4 20.69 4.82 -1.74
N PHE A 5 19.57 4.98 -1.04
CA PHE A 5 18.27 4.53 -1.49
C PHE A 5 17.85 5.20 -2.80
N LEU A 6 18.03 6.51 -2.96
CA LEU A 6 17.64 7.20 -4.20
C LEU A 6 18.53 6.83 -5.39
N LEU A 7 19.78 6.43 -5.14
CA LEU A 7 20.72 6.03 -6.19
C LEU A 7 20.58 4.55 -6.60
N GLN A 8 20.28 3.66 -5.64
CA GLN A 8 20.36 2.21 -5.84
C GLN A 8 19.00 1.51 -5.64
N GLY A 9 18.14 2.08 -4.80
CA GLY A 9 16.84 1.52 -4.47
C GLY A 9 15.76 1.87 -5.49
N SER A 10 14.66 1.12 -5.44
CA SER A 10 13.50 1.35 -6.30
C SER A 10 12.46 2.23 -5.60
N VAL A 11 12.44 3.52 -5.95
CA VAL A 11 11.38 4.45 -5.50
C VAL A 11 9.99 3.98 -5.95
N LEU A 12 9.90 3.39 -7.15
CA LEU A 12 8.66 2.84 -7.68
C LEU A 12 8.14 1.69 -6.82
N SER A 13 9.02 0.81 -6.34
CA SER A 13 8.65 -0.27 -5.42
C SER A 13 7.95 0.29 -4.17
N VAL A 14 8.57 1.28 -3.53
CA VAL A 14 8.02 1.95 -2.34
C VAL A 14 6.66 2.57 -2.65
N ALA A 15 6.54 3.30 -3.77
CA ALA A 15 5.29 3.95 -4.17
C ALA A 15 4.16 2.95 -4.39
N LEU A 16 4.42 1.82 -5.07
CA LEU A 16 3.43 0.78 -5.33
C LEU A 16 2.95 0.10 -4.04
N MET A 17 3.87 -0.22 -3.13
CA MET A 17 3.54 -0.84 -1.85
C MET A 17 2.76 0.09 -0.94
N VAL A 18 3.12 1.37 -0.88
CA VAL A 18 2.40 2.38 -0.10
C VAL A 18 1.01 2.62 -0.67
N TYR A 19 0.89 2.74 -2.01
CA TYR A 19 -0.41 2.84 -2.67
C TYR A 19 -1.30 1.64 -2.35
N ALA A 20 -0.79 0.43 -2.55
CA ALA A 20 -1.57 -0.79 -2.33
C ALA A 20 -1.96 -0.94 -0.86
N CYS A 21 -1.07 -0.64 0.07
CA CYS A 21 -1.35 -0.67 1.51
C CYS A 21 -2.53 0.25 1.88
N ASN A 22 -2.52 1.50 1.43
CA ASN A 22 -3.60 2.46 1.73
C ASN A 22 -4.94 2.00 1.15
N VAL A 23 -4.95 1.49 -0.08
CA VAL A 23 -6.16 0.94 -0.70
C VAL A 23 -6.68 -0.27 0.08
N MET A 24 -5.80 -1.17 0.51
CA MET A 24 -6.18 -2.40 1.23
C MET A 24 -6.72 -2.10 2.63
N ILE A 25 -6.15 -1.11 3.33
CA ILE A 25 -6.66 -0.63 4.62
C ILE A 25 -8.06 -0.02 4.45
N GLU A 26 -8.27 0.80 3.42
CA GLU A 26 -9.59 1.36 3.14
C GLU A 26 -10.60 0.27 2.76
N ALA A 27 -10.20 -0.69 1.93
CA ALA A 27 -11.04 -1.82 1.55
C ALA A 27 -11.42 -2.67 2.77
N ALA A 28 -10.49 -2.90 3.70
CA ALA A 28 -10.77 -3.58 4.96
C ALA A 28 -11.74 -2.76 5.85
N ARG A 29 -11.57 -1.43 5.91
CA ARG A 29 -12.49 -0.52 6.61
C ARG A 29 -13.90 -0.60 6.03
N LEU A 30 -14.03 -0.57 4.71
CA LEU A 30 -15.32 -0.68 4.02
C LEU A 30 -15.96 -2.05 4.24
N ASN A 31 -15.19 -3.13 4.18
CA ASN A 31 -15.70 -4.48 4.46
C ASN A 31 -16.23 -4.62 5.90
N LYS A 32 -15.66 -3.85 6.85
CA LYS A 32 -16.17 -3.80 8.23
C LYS A 32 -17.47 -2.98 8.36
N ILE A 33 -17.61 -1.89 7.60
CA ILE A 33 -18.78 -0.99 7.66
C ILE A 33 -19.97 -1.56 6.89
N ASP A 34 -19.71 -2.14 5.71
CA ASP A 34 -20.72 -2.71 4.81
C ASP A 34 -20.29 -4.14 4.37
N PRO A 35 -20.40 -5.13 5.27
CA PRO A 35 -19.91 -6.49 5.04
C PRO A 35 -20.70 -7.25 3.97
N ARG A 36 -21.84 -6.71 3.52
CA ARG A 36 -22.67 -7.33 2.47
C ARG A 36 -22.55 -6.59 1.13
N GLY A 37 -21.86 -5.45 1.10
CA GLY A 37 -21.72 -4.61 -0.11
C GLY A 37 -23.06 -4.11 -0.64
N ILE A 38 -23.95 -3.70 0.27
CA ILE A 38 -25.32 -3.27 -0.06
C ILE A 38 -25.34 -1.80 -0.50
N CYS A 39 -24.50 -0.96 0.12
CA CYS A 39 -24.55 0.49 -0.07
C CYS A 39 -23.26 1.06 -0.66
N TYR A 40 -22.10 0.64 -0.16
CA TYR A 40 -20.84 1.34 -0.39
C TYR A 40 -19.70 0.42 -0.81
N ALA A 41 -19.67 -0.83 -0.34
CA ALA A 41 -18.57 -1.74 -0.65
C ALA A 41 -18.81 -2.47 -1.98
N PRO A 42 -17.91 -2.36 -2.98
CA PRO A 42 -17.99 -3.15 -4.19
C PRO A 42 -17.93 -4.65 -3.88
N LYS A 43 -18.67 -5.46 -4.65
CA LYS A 43 -18.72 -6.92 -4.45
C LYS A 43 -17.36 -7.62 -4.51
N ILE A 44 -16.38 -7.04 -5.22
CA ILE A 44 -15.01 -7.56 -5.28
C ILE A 44 -14.31 -7.54 -3.91
N ILE A 45 -14.67 -6.58 -3.05
CA ILE A 45 -14.10 -6.42 -1.70
C ILE A 45 -14.76 -7.38 -0.70
N VAL A 46 -16.01 -7.76 -0.93
CA VAL A 46 -16.77 -8.68 -0.06
C VAL A 46 -16.41 -10.15 -0.31
N HIS A 47 -15.85 -10.46 -1.49
CA HIS A 47 -15.50 -11.82 -1.85
C HIS A 47 -14.42 -12.40 -0.90
N PRO A 48 -14.52 -13.64 -0.40
CA PRO A 48 -13.57 -14.18 0.59
C PRO A 48 -12.09 -14.17 0.14
N LEU A 49 -11.83 -14.26 -1.17
CA LEU A 49 -10.46 -14.09 -1.72
C LEU A 49 -9.88 -12.70 -1.48
N SER A 50 -10.70 -11.66 -1.39
CA SER A 50 -10.24 -10.29 -1.09
C SER A 50 -9.54 -10.22 0.26
N GLY A 51 -10.03 -10.97 1.25
CA GLY A 51 -9.44 -11.04 2.58
C GLY A 51 -8.04 -11.63 2.56
N LEU A 52 -7.76 -12.58 1.68
CA LEU A 52 -6.41 -13.12 1.47
C LEU A 52 -5.46 -12.04 0.90
N PHE A 53 -5.93 -11.25 -0.06
CA PHE A 53 -5.14 -10.15 -0.62
C PHE A 53 -4.89 -9.03 0.40
N MET A 54 -5.90 -8.67 1.20
CA MET A 54 -5.73 -7.70 2.29
C MET A 54 -4.70 -8.19 3.32
N LEU A 55 -4.77 -9.47 3.69
CA LEU A 55 -3.81 -10.09 4.60
C LEU A 55 -2.40 -10.09 3.99
N ALA A 56 -2.26 -10.49 2.73
CA ALA A 56 -0.99 -10.51 2.00
C ALA A 56 -0.36 -9.13 1.84
N ALA A 57 -1.17 -8.06 1.81
CA ALA A 57 -0.70 -6.68 1.76
C ALA A 57 -0.25 -6.13 3.12
N THR A 58 -0.50 -6.82 4.25
CA THR A 58 -0.13 -6.36 5.60
C THR A 58 1.35 -5.97 5.74
N PRO A 59 2.33 -6.74 5.20
CA PRO A 59 3.72 -6.36 5.37
C PRO A 59 4.07 -5.06 4.61
N CYS A 60 3.24 -4.58 3.68
CA CYS A 60 3.46 -3.30 2.98
C CYS A 60 3.37 -2.09 3.94
N ILE A 61 2.87 -2.27 5.17
CA ILE A 61 2.85 -1.23 6.20
C ILE A 61 4.27 -0.89 6.68
N LEU A 62 5.15 -1.89 6.79
CA LEU A 62 6.48 -1.76 7.38
C LEU A 62 7.60 -2.00 6.36
N TRP A 63 7.38 -2.89 5.40
CA TRP A 63 8.41 -3.29 4.45
C TRP A 63 9.03 -2.13 3.66
N PRO A 64 8.29 -1.12 3.16
CA PRO A 64 8.91 0.00 2.44
C PRO A 64 9.89 0.79 3.31
N ALA A 65 9.61 0.93 4.61
CA ALA A 65 10.50 1.60 5.55
C ALA A 65 11.74 0.74 5.87
N ILE A 66 11.55 -0.58 6.03
CA ILE A 66 12.67 -1.53 6.19
C ILE A 66 13.56 -1.48 4.94
N TYR A 67 12.96 -1.53 3.76
CA TYR A 67 13.65 -1.49 2.48
C TYR A 67 14.52 -0.23 2.34
N ILE A 68 13.99 0.95 2.66
CA ILE A 68 14.79 2.19 2.69
C ILE A 68 15.91 2.12 3.74
N GLY A 69 15.62 1.55 4.91
CA GLY A 69 16.61 1.37 5.98
C GLY A 69 17.74 0.39 5.63
N LEU A 70 17.54 -0.53 4.69
CA LEU A 70 18.59 -1.43 4.21
C LEU A 70 19.67 -0.71 3.40
N TYR A 71 19.35 0.44 2.78
CA TYR A 71 20.35 1.26 2.07
C TYR A 71 20.94 2.35 2.97
N ASP A 72 20.12 3.13 3.68
CA ASP A 72 20.60 4.33 4.40
C ASP A 72 20.66 4.15 5.93
N GLY A 73 20.44 2.94 6.45
CA GLY A 73 20.52 2.60 7.87
C GLY A 73 19.20 2.69 8.65
N TRP A 74 19.16 2.18 9.88
CA TRP A 74 17.91 2.03 10.64
C TRP A 74 17.21 3.37 10.95
N ILE A 75 17.97 4.46 11.17
CA ILE A 75 17.40 5.79 11.43
C ILE A 75 16.63 6.29 10.21
N SER A 76 17.17 6.09 9.01
CA SER A 76 16.50 6.50 7.77
C SER A 76 15.21 5.69 7.59
N GLY A 77 15.22 4.40 7.93
CA GLY A 77 14.01 3.57 7.92
C GLY A 77 12.92 4.08 8.86
N VAL A 78 13.27 4.46 10.10
CA VAL A 78 12.32 5.06 11.05
C VAL A 78 11.76 6.38 10.53
N VAL A 79 12.62 7.27 10.03
CA VAL A 79 12.19 8.56 9.48
C VAL A 79 11.31 8.36 8.24
N ALA A 80 11.69 7.44 7.35
CA ALA A 80 10.90 7.08 6.17
C ALA A 80 9.54 6.54 6.57
N TRP A 81 9.43 5.71 7.61
CA TRP A 81 8.14 5.21 8.07
C TRP A 81 7.18 6.36 8.38
N PHE A 82 7.61 7.36 9.16
CA PHE A 82 6.78 8.54 9.45
C PHE A 82 6.41 9.32 8.19
N ILE A 83 7.36 9.57 7.29
CA ILE A 83 7.11 10.27 6.03
C ILE A 83 6.07 9.52 5.20
N LEU A 84 6.21 8.20 5.07
CA LEU A 84 5.32 7.36 4.27
C LEU A 84 3.90 7.31 4.84
N GLN A 85 3.71 7.40 6.17
CA GLN A 85 2.37 7.55 6.75
C GLN A 85 1.71 8.86 6.31
N VAL A 86 2.45 9.98 6.35
CA VAL A 86 1.92 11.29 5.91
C VAL A 86 1.63 11.27 4.41
N VAL A 87 2.55 10.76 3.59
CA VAL A 87 2.38 10.62 2.15
C VAL A 87 1.19 9.70 1.82
N GLY A 88 1.01 8.61 2.55
CA GLY A 88 -0.14 7.71 2.39
C GLY A 88 -1.48 8.41 2.58
N VAL A 89 -1.60 9.24 3.63
CA VAL A 89 -2.79 10.08 3.86
C VAL A 89 -3.01 11.07 2.71
N LEU A 90 -1.95 11.70 2.22
CA LEU A 90 -2.05 12.63 1.08
C LEU A 90 -2.50 11.89 -0.19
N MET A 91 -1.93 10.72 -0.49
CA MET A 91 -2.33 9.89 -1.63
C MET A 91 -3.79 9.48 -1.52
N TYR A 92 -4.25 9.12 -0.33
CA TYR A 92 -5.65 8.79 -0.06
C TYR A 92 -6.59 9.96 -0.42
N LEU A 93 -6.21 11.18 -0.06
CA LEU A 93 -6.99 12.39 -0.38
C LEU A 93 -6.94 12.73 -1.87
N ILE A 94 -5.75 12.73 -2.48
CA ILE A 94 -5.55 13.12 -3.88
C ILE A 94 -6.24 12.15 -4.83
N LEU A 95 -6.10 10.84 -4.58
CA LEU A 95 -6.69 9.80 -5.44
C LEU A 95 -8.19 9.62 -5.19
N GLY A 96 -8.78 10.39 -4.26
CA GLY A 96 -10.21 10.32 -4.00
C GLY A 96 -10.67 8.95 -3.53
N ILE A 97 -9.80 8.16 -2.89
CA ILE A 97 -10.09 6.77 -2.45
C ILE A 97 -11.33 6.73 -1.53
N ARG A 98 -11.63 7.84 -0.86
CA ARG A 98 -12.82 8.04 -0.01
C ARG A 98 -14.14 8.01 -0.78
N TYR A 99 -14.15 8.39 -2.06
CA TYR A 99 -15.35 8.42 -2.89
C TYR A 99 -15.58 7.01 -3.45
N CYS A 100 -16.51 6.29 -2.82
CA CYS A 100 -16.74 4.84 -2.93
C CYS A 100 -16.93 4.29 -4.36
N GLU A 101 -17.15 5.13 -5.37
CA GLU A 101 -17.48 4.67 -6.72
C GLU A 101 -16.32 3.96 -7.43
N LEU A 102 -15.06 4.33 -7.13
CA LEU A 102 -13.89 3.78 -7.83
C LEU A 102 -13.03 2.85 -6.96
N ILE A 103 -13.39 2.63 -5.69
CA ILE A 103 -12.59 1.82 -4.77
C ILE A 103 -12.39 0.39 -5.25
N GLY A 104 -13.34 -0.16 -6.01
CA GLY A 104 -13.22 -1.50 -6.61
C GLY A 104 -12.10 -1.59 -7.66
N ILE A 105 -11.93 -0.54 -8.46
CA ILE A 105 -10.84 -0.45 -9.45
C ILE A 105 -9.51 -0.27 -8.73
N HIS A 106 -9.46 0.64 -7.75
CA HIS A 106 -8.27 0.82 -6.93
C HIS A 106 -7.87 -0.47 -6.24
N PHE A 107 -8.83 -1.24 -5.72
CA PHE A 107 -8.58 -2.54 -5.09
C PHE A 107 -7.97 -3.55 -6.08
N ALA A 108 -8.53 -3.69 -7.28
CA ALA A 108 -7.97 -4.55 -8.32
C ALA A 108 -6.54 -4.13 -8.71
N LEU A 109 -6.31 -2.83 -8.88
CA LEU A 109 -4.98 -2.28 -9.14
C LEU A 109 -4.02 -2.51 -7.97
N ALA A 110 -4.49 -2.40 -6.73
CA ALA A 110 -3.70 -2.65 -5.53
C ALA A 110 -3.28 -4.13 -5.44
N CYS A 111 -4.19 -5.07 -5.77
CA CYS A 111 -3.88 -6.50 -5.85
C CYS A 111 -2.75 -6.82 -6.85
N ILE A 112 -2.60 -6.02 -7.90
CA ILE A 112 -1.53 -6.14 -8.89
C ILE A 112 -0.28 -5.35 -8.47
N ALA A 113 -0.46 -4.20 -7.82
CA ALA A 113 0.62 -3.31 -7.44
C ALA A 113 1.48 -3.87 -6.30
N PHE A 114 0.90 -4.48 -5.27
CA PHE A 114 1.69 -4.95 -4.13
C PHE A 114 2.67 -6.09 -4.49
N PRO A 115 2.32 -7.11 -5.30
CA PRO A 115 3.27 -8.15 -5.69
C PRO A 115 4.39 -7.59 -6.56
N ILE A 116 4.07 -6.66 -7.48
CA ILE A 116 5.08 -5.97 -8.29
C ILE A 116 6.00 -5.14 -7.39
N GLY A 117 5.43 -4.40 -6.44
CA GLY A 117 6.18 -3.63 -5.45
C GLY A 117 7.16 -4.50 -4.69
N TYR A 118 6.71 -5.63 -4.15
CA TYR A 118 7.59 -6.59 -3.47
C TYR A 118 8.67 -7.13 -4.38
N TYR A 119 8.30 -7.59 -5.58
CA TYR A 119 9.25 -8.11 -6.54
C TYR A 119 10.35 -7.10 -6.82
N LEU A 120 9.98 -5.84 -7.10
CA LEU A 120 10.94 -4.75 -7.33
C LEU A 120 11.83 -4.49 -6.11
N SER A 121 11.31 -4.57 -4.88
CA SER A 121 12.14 -4.39 -3.67
C SER A 121 13.16 -5.50 -3.49
N MET A 122 12.83 -6.73 -3.91
CA MET A 122 13.70 -7.89 -3.76
C MET A 122 14.69 -8.01 -4.93
N SER A 123 14.31 -7.55 -6.13
CA SER A 123 15.14 -7.61 -7.33
C SER A 123 16.15 -6.47 -7.45
N SER A 124 16.04 -5.44 -6.60
CA SER A 124 16.94 -4.28 -6.57
C SER A 124 18.11 -4.49 -5.59
N PHE A 125 18.34 -5.73 -5.15
CA PHE A 125 19.50 -6.15 -4.36
C PHE A 125 20.62 -6.69 -5.26
#